data_AF-A0A1A2NUH5-F1
#
_entry.id   AF-A0A1A2NUH5-F1
#
_cell.length_a   1.000
_cell.length_b   1.000
_cell.length_c   1.000
_cell.angle_alpha   90.00
_cell.angle_beta   90.00
_cell.angle_gamma   90.00
#
_symmetry.space_group_name_H-M   'P 1'
#
loop_
_entity.id
_entity.type
_entity.pdbx_description
1 polymer ?
#
loop_
_entity_poly.entity_id
_entity_poly.type
_entity_poly.pdbx_seq_one_letter_code
_entity_poly.pdbx_strand_id
1 'polypeptide(L)'
;MSAQRTADWPPAREPGMKPTEPIPLRQTRTRRTVDLSPEQHRALDRWQRDAADRVGCARITGQEVMTALIDQLLRDPDLSAQIIRTLRSRR
;
A
#
# COMPACT_ATOMS: atom_id res chain seq x y z
N MET A 1 52.45 -21.75 22.56
CA MET A 1 52.12 -23.19 22.52
C MET A 1 50.65 -23.34 22.25
N SER A 2 50.32 -24.08 21.19
CA SER A 2 48.96 -24.37 20.72
C SER A 2 48.19 -25.27 21.68
N ALA A 3 46.87 -25.14 21.69
CA ALA A 3 45.95 -26.25 21.87
C ALA A 3 44.60 -25.94 21.18
N GLN A 4 44.46 -26.40 19.94
CA GLN A 4 43.16 -26.72 19.35
C GLN A 4 42.53 -27.90 20.12
N ARG A 5 41.19 -27.93 20.30
CA ARG A 5 40.22 -28.66 19.42
C ARG A 5 38.83 -28.84 20.08
N THR A 6 37.81 -28.88 19.20
CA THR A 6 36.49 -29.57 19.28
C THR A 6 35.48 -29.09 20.33
N ALA A 7 34.19 -28.95 20.07
CA ALA A 7 33.35 -29.56 19.04
C ALA A 7 32.19 -28.63 18.67
N ASP A 8 31.88 -28.64 17.38
CA ASP A 8 30.64 -28.17 16.77
C ASP A 8 29.48 -29.07 17.23
N TRP A 9 28.45 -28.50 17.85
CA TRP A 9 27.14 -29.15 17.97
C TRP A 9 26.03 -28.08 18.15
N PRO A 10 25.03 -27.99 17.24
CA PRO A 10 23.83 -27.22 17.49
C PRO A 10 22.92 -27.97 18.47
N PRO A 11 22.30 -27.32 19.47
CA PRO A 11 21.43 -28.04 20.42
C PRO A 11 20.31 -28.76 19.68
N ALA A 12 20.05 -30.00 20.09
CA ALA A 12 19.01 -30.85 19.54
C ALA A 12 17.66 -30.11 19.59
N ARG A 13 16.90 -30.12 18.49
CA ARG A 13 15.52 -29.63 18.50
C ARG A 13 14.71 -30.45 19.49
N GLU A 14 14.19 -29.79 20.52
CA GLU A 14 13.36 -30.44 21.52
C GLU A 14 12.08 -31.02 20.88
N PRO A 15 11.71 -32.27 21.20
CA PRO A 15 10.49 -32.91 20.71
C PRO A 15 9.28 -32.35 21.47
N GLY A 16 8.89 -31.12 21.13
CA GLY A 16 7.76 -30.43 21.76
C GLY A 16 7.25 -29.20 21.01
N MET A 17 7.90 -28.79 19.91
CA MET A 17 7.37 -27.73 19.06
C MET A 17 6.12 -28.22 18.32
N LYS A 18 4.98 -27.79 18.83
CA LYS A 18 3.66 -27.87 18.17
C LYS A 18 3.81 -27.28 16.76
N PRO A 19 3.24 -27.87 15.71
CA PRO A 19 3.30 -27.33 14.36
C PRO A 19 2.91 -25.85 14.38
N THR A 20 3.85 -24.96 14.08
CA THR A 20 3.58 -23.54 13.89
C THR A 20 2.54 -23.47 12.78
N GLU A 21 1.33 -23.00 13.12
CA GLU A 21 0.29 -22.76 12.13
C GLU A 21 0.89 -21.96 10.97
N PRO A 22 0.63 -22.35 9.71
CA PRO A 22 1.20 -21.67 8.56
C PRO A 22 0.84 -20.19 8.65
N ILE A 23 1.87 -19.36 8.82
CA ILE A 23 1.72 -17.90 8.82
C ILE A 23 0.99 -17.56 7.51
N PRO A 24 -0.21 -16.95 7.56
CA PRO A 24 -0.95 -16.66 6.35
C PRO A 24 -0.04 -15.86 5.42
N LEU A 25 0.20 -16.41 4.23
CA LEU A 25 0.98 -15.78 3.17
C LEU A 25 0.45 -14.36 3.00
N ARG A 26 1.22 -13.39 3.48
CA ARG A 26 0.92 -11.96 3.43
C ARG A 26 0.53 -11.65 1.98
N GLN A 27 -0.74 -11.32 1.75
CA GLN A 27 -1.25 -10.99 0.43
C GLN A 27 -0.27 -10.00 -0.23
N THR A 28 0.24 -10.36 -1.41
CA THR A 28 1.21 -9.55 -2.13
C THR A 28 0.54 -8.25 -2.54
N ARG A 29 0.80 -7.17 -1.81
CA ARG A 29 0.23 -5.86 -2.11
C ARG A 29 0.95 -5.25 -3.31
N THR A 30 0.25 -5.04 -4.41
CA THR A 30 0.77 -4.28 -5.55
C THR A 30 0.76 -2.78 -5.23
N ARG A 31 1.87 -2.09 -5.50
CA ARG A 31 2.01 -0.64 -5.30
C ARG A 31 1.99 0.07 -6.66
N ARG A 32 1.29 1.21 -6.72
CA ARG A 32 1.37 2.18 -7.80
C ARG A 32 1.82 3.52 -7.21
N THR A 33 2.77 4.18 -7.86
CA THR A 33 3.27 5.51 -7.48
C THR A 33 2.91 6.49 -8.58
N VAL A 34 2.56 7.72 -8.21
CA VAL A 34 2.20 8.80 -9.13
C VAL A 34 3.07 9.99 -8.80
N ASP A 35 3.75 10.52 -9.81
CA ASP A 35 4.51 11.76 -9.68
C ASP A 35 3.55 12.94 -9.79
N LEU A 36 3.59 13.83 -8.80
CA LEU A 36 2.79 15.03 -8.74
C LEU A 36 3.72 16.24 -8.78
N SER A 37 3.31 17.29 -9.50
CA SER A 37 3.98 18.57 -9.37
C SER A 37 3.79 19.11 -7.93
N PRO A 38 4.68 20.00 -7.45
CA PRO A 38 4.51 20.63 -6.13
C PRO A 38 3.16 21.35 -5.99
N GLU A 39 2.65 21.90 -7.09
CA GLU A 39 1.32 22.54 -7.13
C GLU A 39 0.20 21.52 -6.94
N GLN A 40 0.24 20.40 -7.67
CA GLN A 40 -0.74 19.32 -7.55
C GLN A 40 -0.76 18.70 -6.14
N HIS A 41 0.41 18.49 -5.55
CA HIS A 41 0.52 17.97 -4.19
C HIS A 41 -0.15 18.90 -3.18
N ARG A 42 0.15 20.20 -3.23
CA ARG A 42 -0.46 21.20 -2.33
C ARG A 42 -1.96 21.35 -2.55
N ALA A 43 -2.42 21.27 -3.80
CA ALA A 43 -3.83 21.31 -4.13
C ALA A 43 -4.58 20.11 -3.54
N LEU A 44 -4.01 18.90 -3.66
CA LEU A 44 -4.55 17.69 -3.07
C LEU A 44 -4.60 17.77 -1.53
N ASP A 45 -3.53 18.23 -0.89
CA ASP A 45 -3.47 18.37 0.58
C ASP A 45 -4.57 19.30 1.11
N ARG A 46 -4.85 20.41 0.41
CA ARG A 46 -5.93 21.33 0.78
C ARG A 46 -7.29 20.66 0.63
N TRP A 47 -7.53 20.05 -0.52
CA TRP A 47 -8.78 19.34 -0.78
C TRP A 47 -9.04 18.23 0.25
N GLN A 48 -8.01 17.51 0.70
CA GLN A 48 -8.15 16.47 1.72
C GLN A 48 -8.59 17.00 3.08
N ARG A 49 -8.12 18.18 3.48
CA ARG A 49 -8.56 18.83 4.72
C ARG A 49 -10.03 19.22 4.61
N ASP A 50 -10.38 19.92 3.53
CA ASP A 50 -11.77 20.33 3.29
C ASP A 50 -12.72 19.13 3.22
N ALA A 51 -12.28 18.04 2.59
CA ALA A 51 -13.05 16.80 2.51
C ALA A 51 -13.17 16.10 3.87
N ALA A 52 -12.11 16.08 4.68
CA ALA A 52 -12.15 15.52 6.02
C ALA A 52 -13.14 16.28 6.91
N ASP A 53 -13.13 17.61 6.84
CA ASP A 53 -14.07 18.47 7.55
C ASP A 53 -15.53 18.19 7.14
N ARG A 54 -15.79 17.99 5.84
CA ARG A 54 -17.14 17.66 5.32
C ARG A 54 -17.62 16.27 5.74
N VAL A 55 -16.73 15.30 5.77
CA VAL A 55 -17.04 13.92 6.17
C VAL A 55 -17.12 13.78 7.69
N GLY A 56 -16.52 14.72 8.45
CA GLY A 56 -16.47 14.68 9.90
C GLY A 56 -15.39 13.73 10.43
N CYS A 57 -14.31 13.51 9.67
CA CYS A 57 -13.19 12.68 10.10
C CYS A 57 -11.93 13.51 10.38
N ALA A 58 -11.03 12.98 11.20
CA ALA A 58 -9.80 13.69 11.58
C ALA A 58 -8.83 13.91 10.41
N ARG A 59 -8.83 13.00 9.43
CA ARG A 59 -7.93 13.03 8.28
C ARG A 59 -8.45 12.13 7.17
N ILE A 60 -8.28 12.61 5.93
CA ILE A 60 -8.32 11.79 4.72
C ILE A 60 -6.90 11.66 4.20
N THR A 61 -6.47 10.42 3.94
CA THR A 61 -5.13 10.11 3.44
C THR A 61 -5.09 10.06 1.92
N GLY A 62 -3.91 10.30 1.32
CA GLY A 62 -3.71 10.10 -0.12
C GLY A 62 -4.06 8.68 -0.57
N GLN A 63 -3.83 7.68 0.28
CA GLN A 63 -4.18 6.31 -0.03
C GLN A 63 -5.70 6.11 -0.14
N GLU A 64 -6.49 6.62 0.81
CA GLU A 64 -7.96 6.52 0.76
C GLU A 64 -8.52 7.19 -0.49
N VAL A 65 -7.99 8.37 -0.83
CA VAL A 65 -8.37 9.08 -2.05
C VAL A 65 -8.06 8.24 -3.28
N MET A 66 -6.83 7.74 -3.41
CA MET A 66 -6.44 6.94 -4.57
C MET A 66 -7.24 5.65 -4.67
N THR A 67 -7.51 4.96 -3.55
CA THR A 67 -8.35 3.76 -3.53
C THR A 67 -9.78 4.09 -3.97
N ALA A 68 -10.40 5.14 -3.42
CA ALA A 68 -11.75 5.55 -3.80
C ALA A 68 -11.86 5.93 -5.29
N LEU A 69 -10.87 6.66 -5.81
CA LEU A 69 -10.82 7.03 -7.23
C LEU A 69 -10.67 5.80 -8.14
N ILE A 70 -9.83 4.84 -7.77
CA ILE A 70 -9.67 3.59 -8.52
C ILE A 70 -10.95 2.77 -8.48
N ASP A 71 -11.56 2.62 -7.30
CA ASP A 71 -12.81 1.87 -7.15
C ASP A 71 -13.94 2.49 -7.98
N GLN A 72 -14.05 3.83 -7.98
CA GLN A 72 -15.03 4.52 -8.82
C GLN A 72 -14.73 4.32 -10.30
N LEU A 73 -13.47 4.50 -10.73
CA LEU A 73 -13.06 4.30 -12.13
C LEU A 73 -13.40 2.90 -12.65
N LEU A 74 -13.24 1.88 -11.82
CA LEU A 74 -13.48 0.49 -12.22
C LEU A 74 -14.96 0.07 -12.18
N ARG A 75 -15.82 0.82 -11.49
CA ARG A 75 -17.25 0.49 -11.33
C ARG A 75 -18.19 1.41 -12.13
N ASP A 76 -17.75 2.63 -12.42
CA ASP A 76 -18.54 3.65 -13.11
C ASP A 76 -18.10 3.80 -14.58
N PRO A 77 -18.92 3.30 -15.54
CA PRO A 77 -18.57 3.34 -16.95
C PRO A 77 -18.51 4.76 -17.52
N ASP A 78 -19.28 5.70 -16.97
CA ASP A 78 -19.30 7.09 -17.44
C ASP A 78 -18.02 7.82 -17.01
N LEU A 79 -17.59 7.61 -15.76
CA LEU A 79 -16.29 8.10 -15.30
C LEU A 79 -15.16 7.53 -16.16
N SER A 80 -15.18 6.22 -16.44
CA SER A 80 -14.18 5.57 -17.29
C SER A 80 -14.11 6.19 -18.68
N ALA A 81 -15.26 6.36 -19.33
CA ALA A 81 -15.35 7.01 -20.64
C ALA A 81 -14.83 8.46 -20.60
N GLN A 82 -15.14 9.19 -19.53
CA GLN A 82 -14.66 10.56 -19.34
C GLN A 82 -13.13 10.62 -19.19
N ILE A 83 -12.52 9.74 -18.38
CA ILE A 83 -11.06 9.67 -18.25
C ILE A 83 -10.42 9.31 -19.60
N ILE A 84 -10.97 8.35 -20.35
CA ILE A 84 -10.46 7.99 -21.68
C ILE A 84 -10.47 9.20 -22.62
N ARG A 85 -11.55 10.00 -22.63
CA ARG A 85 -11.63 11.23 -23.43
C ARG A 85 -10.56 12.24 -23.02
N THR A 86 -10.39 12.49 -21.72
CA THR A 86 -9.35 13.39 -21.21
C THR A 86 -7.93 12.94 -21.55
N LEU A 87 -7.66 11.63 -21.53
CA LEU A 87 -6.36 11.09 -21.92
C LEU A 87 -6.11 11.26 -23.42
N ARG A 88 -7.13 11.06 -24.26
CA ARG A 88 -7.02 11.28 -25.71
C ARG A 88 -6.75 12.73 -26.06
N SER A 89 -7.33 13.69 -25.36
CA SER A 89 -7.14 15.12 -25.64
C SER A 89 -5.75 15.66 -25.23
N ARG A 90 -4.99 14.90 -24.45
CA ARG A 90 -3.64 15.27 -23.99
C ARG A 90 -2.52 14.71 -24.86
N ARG A 91 -2.87 13.85 -25.82
CA ARG A 91 -1.94 13.19 -26.74
C ARG A 91 -2.09 13.80 -28.13
#